data_AF-A0A1S1H9H5-F1
#
_entry.id   AF-A0A1S1H9H5-F1
#
_cell.length_a   1.000
_cell.length_b   1.000
_cell.length_c   1.000
_cell.angle_alpha   90.00
_cell.angle_beta   90.00
_cell.angle_gamma   90.00
#
_symmetry.space_group_name_H-M   'P 1'
#
loop_
_entity.id
_entity.type
_entity.pdbx_description
1 polymer ?
#
loop_
_entity_poly.entity_id
_entity_poly.type
_entity_poly.pdbx_seq_one_letter_code
_entity_poly.pdbx_strand_id
1 'polypeptide(L)'
;MMSMGMAAPNPNDPPATQGYKQSMNDMMTNVPAFTGEADVDFMRHMKVHHGPAITMAETALCHGDDPTSAGTGREDHSAISAP
;
A
#
# COMPACT_ATOMS: atom_id res chain seq x y z
N MET A 1 -10.65 14.86 18.20
CA MET A 1 -9.77 14.90 17.00
C MET A 1 -8.56 14.03 17.29
N MET A 2 -8.44 12.88 16.62
CA MET A 2 -7.38 11.82 16.60
C MET A 2 -8.14 10.51 16.27
N SER A 3 -7.88 9.70 15.26
CA SER A 3 -6.71 9.46 14.40
C SER A 3 -7.21 9.13 12.98
N MET A 4 -6.78 9.86 11.96
CA MET A 4 -7.09 9.53 10.55
C MET A 4 -5.98 8.67 9.93
N GLY A 5 -5.49 7.70 10.71
CA GLY A 5 -4.60 6.63 10.27
C GLY A 5 -5.30 5.31 10.50
N MET A 6 -5.47 4.48 9.46
CA MET A 6 -5.91 3.08 9.65
C MET A 6 -5.05 2.45 10.75
N ALA A 7 -5.68 1.78 11.73
CA ALA A 7 -5.08 1.36 12.99
C ALA A 7 -3.63 0.87 12.82
N ALA A 8 -2.69 1.48 13.55
CA ALA A 8 -1.28 1.09 13.56
C ALA A 8 -1.12 -0.43 13.79
N PRO A 9 -0.08 -1.07 13.21
CA PRO A 9 0.20 -2.49 13.46
C PRO A 9 0.35 -2.77 14.95
N ASN A 10 -0.34 -3.79 15.45
CA ASN A 10 -0.16 -4.31 16.81
C ASN A 10 0.83 -5.48 16.76
N PRO A 11 1.80 -5.60 17.68
CA PRO A 11 2.71 -6.75 17.73
C PRO A 11 2.02 -8.13 17.80
N ASN A 12 0.79 -8.16 18.29
CA ASN A 12 -0.02 -9.39 18.39
C ASN A 12 -0.90 -9.66 17.17
N ASP A 13 -0.90 -8.77 16.16
CA ASP A 13 -1.60 -9.04 14.91
C ASP A 13 -0.94 -10.21 14.15
N PRO A 14 -1.68 -10.99 13.35
CA PRO A 14 -1.09 -11.91 12.40
C PRO A 14 -0.11 -11.19 11.44
N PRO A 15 0.97 -11.85 10.96
CA PRO A 15 1.97 -11.22 10.10
C PRO A 15 1.39 -10.50 8.87
N ALA A 16 0.42 -11.11 8.18
CA ALA A 16 -0.26 -10.47 7.05
C ALA A 16 -0.99 -9.19 7.45
N THR A 17 -1.69 -9.20 8.59
CA THR A 17 -2.38 -8.03 9.13
C THR A 17 -1.40 -6.91 9.51
N GLN A 18 -0.22 -7.24 10.04
CA GLN A 18 0.83 -6.25 10.29
C GLN A 18 1.30 -5.60 8.99
N GLY A 19 1.59 -6.41 7.96
CA GLY A 19 2.01 -5.92 6.63
C GLY A 19 0.98 -5.00 5.99
N TYR A 20 -0.30 -5.38 6.02
CA TYR A 20 -1.40 -4.55 5.49
C TYR A 20 -1.53 -3.21 6.25
N LYS A 21 -1.50 -3.25 7.59
CA LYS A 21 -1.59 -2.03 8.42
C LYS A 21 -0.39 -1.12 8.23
N GLN A 22 0.82 -1.67 8.10
CA GLN A 22 2.03 -0.89 7.85
C GLN A 22 1.95 -0.22 6.47
N SER A 23 1.63 -0.97 5.43
CA SER A 23 1.45 -0.47 4.06
C SER A 23 0.48 0.72 3.99
N MET A 24 -0.69 0.60 4.63
CA MET A 24 -1.67 1.69 4.68
C MET A 24 -1.18 2.91 5.47
N ASN A 25 -0.43 2.71 6.56
CA ASN A 25 0.13 3.82 7.32
C ASN A 25 1.23 4.56 6.56
N ASP A 26 2.08 3.84 5.84
CA ASP A 26 3.16 4.42 5.02
C ASP A 26 2.59 5.35 3.94
N MET A 27 1.41 5.05 3.38
CA MET A 27 0.71 5.96 2.46
C MET A 27 0.40 7.31 3.08
N MET A 28 -0.09 7.30 4.31
CA MET A 28 -0.61 8.50 4.98
C MET A 28 0.51 9.36 5.57
N THR A 29 1.62 8.74 5.97
CA THR A 29 2.77 9.45 6.54
C THR A 29 3.67 10.05 5.47
N ASN A 30 3.69 9.48 4.25
CA ASN A 30 4.60 9.90 3.18
C ASN A 30 3.90 10.69 2.06
N VAL A 31 2.78 11.36 2.34
CA VAL A 31 2.13 12.23 1.35
C VAL A 31 3.02 13.44 1.06
N PRO A 32 3.46 13.67 -0.19
CA PRO A 32 4.30 14.79 -0.55
C PRO A 32 3.51 16.11 -0.47
N ALA A 33 4.18 17.21 -0.13
CA ALA A 33 3.57 18.53 -0.22
C ALA A 33 3.27 18.90 -1.68
N PHE A 34 2.14 19.58 -1.91
CA PHE A 34 1.80 20.15 -3.22
C PHE A 34 2.83 21.20 -3.62
N THR A 35 3.27 21.12 -4.87
CA THR A 35 4.17 22.09 -5.49
C THR A 35 3.41 23.18 -6.24
N GLY A 36 2.16 22.92 -6.62
CA GLY A 36 1.34 23.79 -7.46
C GLY A 36 1.42 23.45 -8.95
N GLU A 37 2.34 22.57 -9.35
CA GLU A 37 2.44 22.06 -10.72
C GLU A 37 1.64 20.76 -10.85
N ALA A 38 0.55 20.81 -11.62
CA ALA A 38 -0.44 19.73 -11.67
C ALA A 38 0.16 18.36 -12.03
N ASP A 39 1.00 18.30 -13.06
CA ASP A 39 1.62 17.05 -13.52
C ASP A 39 2.60 16.49 -12.48
N VAL A 40 3.38 17.37 -11.85
CA VAL A 40 4.34 16.99 -10.81
C VAL A 40 3.61 16.46 -9.57
N ASP A 41 2.55 17.16 -9.17
CA ASP A 41 1.75 16.78 -8.01
C ASP A 41 1.01 15.47 -8.28
N PHE A 42 0.44 15.28 -9.47
CA PHE A 42 -0.19 14.02 -9.86
C PHE A 42 0.80 12.85 -9.80
N MET A 43 1.95 12.96 -10.46
CA MET A 43 2.94 11.87 -10.51
C MET A 43 3.48 11.52 -9.12
N ARG A 44 3.74 12.54 -8.28
CA ARG A 44 4.24 12.32 -6.91
C ARG A 44 3.19 11.66 -6.02
N HIS A 45 1.94 12.10 -6.09
CA HIS A 45 0.86 11.54 -5.27
C HIS A 45 0.45 10.14 -5.74
N MET A 46 0.38 9.89 -7.05
CA MET A 46 0.03 8.56 -7.57
C MET A 46 1.08 7.51 -7.26
N LYS A 47 2.37 7.88 -7.24
CA LYS A 47 3.42 6.99 -6.76
C LYS A 47 3.20 6.54 -5.32
N VAL A 48 2.84 7.46 -4.42
CA VAL A 48 2.57 7.16 -3.00
C VAL A 48 1.23 6.44 -2.82
N HIS A 49 0.20 6.77 -3.61
CA HIS A 49 -1.11 6.13 -3.56
C HIS A 49 -1.06 4.65 -3.98
N HIS A 50 -0.32 4.34 -5.05
CA HIS A 50 -0.26 2.98 -5.58
C HIS A 50 0.77 2.08 -4.87
N GLY A 51 1.83 2.64 -4.29
CA GLY A 51 2.85 1.87 -3.54
C GLY A 51 2.27 0.89 -2.49
N PRO A 52 1.32 1.31 -1.64
CA PRO A 52 0.68 0.44 -0.67
C PRO A 52 0.01 -0.80 -1.28
N ALA A 53 -0.61 -0.66 -2.45
CA ALA A 53 -1.27 -1.78 -3.13
C ALA A 53 -0.25 -2.83 -3.59
N ILE A 54 0.95 -2.40 -4.04
CA ILE A 54 2.07 -3.31 -4.34
C ILE A 54 2.48 -4.08 -3.08
N THR A 55 2.71 -3.39 -1.96
CA THR A 55 3.09 -4.04 -0.70
C THR A 55 2.02 -5.01 -0.20
N MET A 56 0.73 -4.69 -0.38
CA MET A 56 -0.38 -5.58 -0.03
C MET A 56 -0.41 -6.83 -0.92
N ALA A 57 -0.20 -6.67 -2.23
CA ALA A 57 -0.05 -7.77 -3.16
C ALA A 57 1.11 -8.70 -2.77
N GLU A 58 2.28 -8.15 -2.43
CA GLU A 58 3.42 -8.92 -1.93
C GLU A 58 3.11 -9.65 -0.61
N THR A 59 2.41 -8.98 0.31
CA THR A 59 1.98 -9.57 1.58
C THR A 59 1.03 -10.75 1.34
N ALA A 60 0.09 -10.62 0.40
CA ALA A 60 -0.83 -11.69 0.01
C ALA A 60 -0.08 -12.86 -0.66
N LEU A 61 0.95 -12.58 -1.47
CA LEU A 61 1.79 -13.61 -2.08
C LEU A 61 2.64 -14.37 -1.05
N CYS A 62 3.09 -13.70 0.01
CA CYS A 62 3.93 -14.28 1.06
C CYS A 62 3.15 -15.09 2.09
N HIS A 63 1.92 -14.64 2.42
CA HIS A 63 1.17 -15.17 3.57
C HIS A 63 -0.20 -15.77 3.21
N GLY A 64 -0.66 -15.62 1.96
CA GLY A 64 -1.94 -16.15 1.52
C GLY A 64 -1.84 -17.60 1.07
N ASP A 65 -2.78 -18.44 1.51
CA ASP A 65 -2.88 -19.84 1.09
C ASP A 65 -3.90 -20.03 -0.07
N ASP A 66 -4.68 -19.00 -0.39
CA ASP A 66 -5.66 -19.03 -1.47
C ASP A 66 -5.00 -18.69 -2.82
N PRO A 67 -5.00 -19.62 -3.80
CA PRO A 67 -4.42 -19.39 -5.12
C PRO A 67 -5.08 -18.23 -5.87
N THR A 68 -6.36 -17.92 -5.59
CA THR A 68 -7.07 -16.78 -6.17
C THR A 68 -6.50 -15.47 -5.66
N SER A 69 -6.33 -15.35 -4.35
CA SER A 69 -5.75 -14.16 -3.71
C SER A 69 -4.29 -13.95 -4.16
N ALA A 70 -3.52 -15.03 -4.34
CA ALA A 70 -2.18 -14.95 -4.90
C ALA A 70 -2.18 -14.58 -6.41
N GLY A 71 -3.18 -15.02 -7.17
CA GLY A 71 -3.42 -14.58 -8.54
C GLY A 71 -3.61 -13.08 -8.63
N THR A 72 -4.48 -12.54 -7.77
CA THR A 72 -4.74 -11.10 -7.67
C THR A 72 -3.56 -10.30 -7.17
N GLY A 73 -2.79 -10.81 -6.21
CA GLY A 73 -1.54 -10.17 -5.83
C GLY A 73 -0.57 -10.01 -7.02
N ARG A 74 -0.42 -11.05 -7.86
CA ARG A 74 0.44 -10.96 -9.06
C ARG A 74 -0.08 -9.97 -10.10
N GLU A 75 -1.40 -9.95 -10.33
CA GLU A 75 -1.99 -9.08 -11.35
C GLU A 75 -1.86 -7.60 -10.94
N ASP A 76 -2.16 -7.27 -9.69
CA ASP A 76 -2.02 -5.93 -9.14
C ASP A 76 -0.56 -5.47 -9.12
N HIS A 77 0.36 -6.33 -8.67
CA HIS A 77 1.78 -6.03 -8.67
C HIS A 77 2.29 -5.72 -10.09
N SER A 78 1.88 -6.51 -11.09
CA SER A 78 2.29 -6.29 -12.49
C SER A 78 1.69 -5.04 -13.09
N ALA A 79 0.41 -4.74 -12.81
CA ALA A 79 -0.28 -3.59 -13.38
C ALA A 79 0.28 -2.27 -12.86
N ILE A 80 0.69 -2.23 -11.59
CA ILE A 80 1.17 -1.01 -10.93
C ILE A 80 2.67 -0.78 -11.15
N SER A 81 3.45 -1.85 -11.30
CA SER A 81 4.91 -1.76 -11.48
C SER A 81 5.34 -1.54 -12.95
N ALA A 82 4.38 -1.50 -13.88
CA ALA A 82 4.66 -1.23 -15.29
C ALA A 82 5.12 0.24 -15.50
N PRO A 83 6.14 0.48 -16.34
CA PRO A 83 6.71 1.81 -16.57
C PRO A 83 5.78 2.77 -17.32
#